data_AF-A0A333G2B5-F1
#
_entry.id   AF-A0A333G2B5-F1
#
_cell.length_a   1.000
_cell.length_b   1.000
_cell.length_c   1.000
_cell.angle_alpha   90.00
_cell.angle_beta   90.00
_cell.angle_gamma   90.00
#
_symmetry.space_group_name_H-M   'P 1'
#
loop_
_entity.id
_entity.type
_entity.pdbx_description
1 polymer ?
#
loop_
_entity_poly.entity_id
_entity_poly.type
_entity_poly.pdbx_seq_one_letter_code
_entity_poly.pdbx_strand_id
1 'polypeptide(L)' 'MALATPDGTFALRVKFSATRHSLAVRQEVCAMMALNMLRRWLNGQPLASEHGWINVVDSLSL' A
#
# COMPACT_ATOMS: atom_id res chain seq x y z
N MET A 1 3.01 3.91 3.03
CA MET A 1 1.63 4.38 3.29
C MET A 1 1.22 3.91 4.67
N ALA A 2 0.24 4.57 5.30
CA ALA A 2 -0.32 4.15 6.57
C ALA A 2 -1.85 4.19 6.53
N LEU A 3 -2.49 3.24 7.21
CA LEU A 3 -3.93 3.12 7.42
C LEU A 3 -4.17 3.11 8.94
N ALA A 4 -4.82 4.15 9.44
CA ALA A 4 -5.26 4.22 10.83
C ALA A 4 -6.71 3.74 10.91
N THR A 5 -6.98 2.77 11.78
CA THR A 5 -8.31 2.20 12.02
C THR A 5 -8.56 2.14 13.53
N PRO A 6 -9.80 1.85 13.97
CA PRO A 6 -10.07 1.61 15.39
C PRO A 6 -9.28 0.46 16.01
N ASP A 7 -8.80 -0.49 15.19
CA ASP A 7 -8.04 -1.67 15.63
C ASP A 7 -6.53 -1.40 15.75
N GLY A 8 -6.06 -0.23 15.33
CA GLY A 8 -4.66 0.14 15.33
C GLY A 8 -4.22 0.87 14.06
N THR A 9 -2.92 1.15 13.99
CA THR A 9 -2.31 1.75 12.80
C THR A 9 -1.45 0.73 12.08
N PHE A 10 -1.73 0.55 10.79
CA PHE A 10 -1.00 -0.34 9.91
C PHE A 10 -0.21 0.48 8.90
N ALA A 11 1.05 0.17 8.68
CA ALA A 11 1.86 0.84 7.66
C ALA A 11 2.56 -0.18 6.76
N LEU A 12 2.65 0.16 5.47
CA LEU A 12 3.38 -0.60 4.46
C LEU A 12 4.44 0.30 3.83
N ARG A 13 5.70 -0.16 3.85
CA ARG A 13 6.78 0.46 3.09
C ARG A 13 6.87 -0.24 1.74
N VAL A 14 6.83 0.53 0.67
CA VAL A 14 6.81 0.01 -0.70
C VAL A 14 7.99 0.54 -1.50
N LYS A 15 8.49 -0.29 -2.42
CA LYS A 15 9.55 0.04 -3.37
C LYS A 15 9.07 -0.31 -4.78
N PHE A 16 9.09 0.69 -5.66
CA PHE A 16 8.80 0.54 -7.09
C PHE A 16 9.67 1.52 -7.89
N SER A 17 9.82 1.28 -9.19
CA SER A 17 10.68 2.10 -10.05
C SER A 17 10.03 3.44 -10.37
N ALA A 18 10.38 4.49 -9.63
CA ALA A 18 9.85 5.84 -9.86
C ALA A 18 10.43 6.55 -11.11
N THR A 19 11.54 6.07 -11.67
CA THR A 19 12.24 6.71 -12.80
C THR A 19 11.72 6.29 -14.17
N ARG A 20 11.02 5.16 -14.26
CA ARG A 20 10.46 4.62 -15.51
C ARG A 20 9.01 5.06 -15.77
N HIS A 21 8.41 5.83 -14.87
CA HIS A 21 6.99 6.21 -14.91
C HIS A 21 6.80 7.70 -14.65
N SER A 22 5.80 8.29 -15.30
CA SER A 22 5.40 9.69 -15.09
C SER A 22 4.91 9.91 -13.65
N LEU A 23 4.89 11.16 -13.20
CA LEU A 23 4.36 11.51 -11.88
C LEU A 23 2.91 11.01 -11.69
N ALA A 24 2.07 11.17 -12.71
CA ALA A 24 0.67 10.73 -12.69
C ALA A 24 0.56 9.22 -12.40
N VAL A 25 1.30 8.39 -13.13
CA VAL A 25 1.30 6.93 -12.91
C VAL A 25 1.77 6.58 -11.50
N ARG A 26 2.76 7.29 -10.95
CA ARG A 26 3.22 7.05 -9.57
C ARG A 26 2.15 7.41 -8.54
N GLN A 27 1.40 8.48 -8.76
CA GLN A 27 0.30 8.90 -7.88
C GLN A 27 -0.87 7.93 -7.94
N GLU A 28 -1.25 7.48 -9.13
CA GLU A 28 -2.27 6.46 -9.35
C GLU A 28 -1.93 5.15 -8.64
N VAL A 29 -0.66 4.72 -8.70
CA VAL A 29 -0.18 3.55 -7.96
C VAL A 29 -0.29 3.73 -6.45
N CYS A 30 0.16 4.87 -5.91
CA CYS A 30 0.00 5.16 -4.48
C CYS A 30 -1.49 5.16 -4.05
N ALA A 31 -2.37 5.75 -4.86
CA ALA A 31 -3.80 5.78 -4.59
C ALA A 31 -4.41 4.36 -4.65
N MET A 32 -4.07 3.59 -5.68
CA MET A 32 -4.48 2.20 -5.84
C MET A 32 -4.09 1.36 -4.63
N MET A 33 -2.83 1.46 -4.18
CA MET A 33 -2.36 0.69 -3.04
C MET A 33 -3.08 1.11 -1.75
N ALA A 34 -3.26 2.41 -1.51
CA ALA A 34 -3.94 2.91 -0.32
C ALA A 34 -5.40 2.43 -0.26
N LEU A 35 -6.12 2.55 -1.37
CA LEU A 35 -7.50 2.08 -1.50
C LEU A 35 -7.60 0.57 -1.38
N ASN A 36 -6.66 -0.18 -1.93
CA ASN A 36 -6.63 -1.63 -1.80
C ASN A 36 -6.34 -2.07 -0.35
N MET A 37 -5.48 -1.35 0.36
CA MET A 37 -5.19 -1.59 1.78
C MET A 37 -6.44 -1.38 2.64
N LEU A 38 -7.17 -0.28 2.42
CA LEU A 38 -8.45 -0.03 3.08
C LEU A 38 -9.50 -1.10 2.73
N ARG A 39 -9.66 -1.42 1.44
CA ARG A 39 -10.59 -2.47 0.97
C ARG A 39 -10.28 -3.81 1.62
N ARG A 40 -9.01 -4.16 1.76
CA ARG A 40 -8.57 -5.42 2.39
C ARG A 40 -8.91 -5.42 3.88
N TRP A 41 -8.63 -4.33 4.59
CA TRP A 41 -9.01 -4.19 6.00
C TRP A 41 -10.51 -4.37 6.21
N LEU A 42 -11.33 -3.66 5.44
CA LEU A 42 -12.80 -3.77 5.50
C LEU A 42 -13.32 -5.19 5.25
N ASN A 43 -12.59 -6.00 4.48
CA ASN A 43 -12.96 -7.37 4.15
C ASN A 43 -12.24 -8.43 5.00
N GLY A 44 -11.50 -8.03 6.05
CA GLY A 44 -10.72 -8.96 6.88
C GLY A 44 -9.61 -9.70 6.13
N GLN A 45 -9.13 -9.14 5.01
CA GLN A 45 -8.05 -9.72 4.20
C GLN A 45 -6.68 -9.23 4.70
N PRO A 46 -5.61 -10.01 4.49
CA PRO A 46 -4.24 -9.55 4.74
C PRO A 46 -3.96 -8.21 4.04
N LEU A 47 -3.45 -7.23 4.78
CA LEU A 47 -3.22 -5.87 4.29
C LEU A 47 -2.11 -5.79 3.24
N ALA A 48 -1.04 -6.58 3.43
CA ALA A 48 0.05 -6.67 2.49
C ALA A 48 -0.32 -7.58 1.31
N SER A 49 0.06 -7.15 0.10
CA SER A 49 -0.01 -7.96 -1.11
C SER A 49 1.02 -7.48 -2.10
N GLU A 50 1.68 -8.42 -2.75
CA GLU A 50 2.58 -8.11 -3.85
C GLU A 50 1.79 -7.68 -5.08
N HIS A 51 2.35 -6.76 -5.86
CA HIS A 51 1.76 -6.25 -7.10
C HIS A 51 2.84 -6.18 -8.17
N GLY A 52 3.26 -7.33 -8.71
CA GLY A 52 4.16 -7.47 -9.86
C GLY A 52 5.49 -6.71 -9.77
N TRP A 53 5.45 -5.41 -10.08
CA TRP A 53 6.58 -4.48 -10.08
C TRP A 53 6.66 -3.57 -8.83
N ILE A 54 5.73 -3.75 -7.88
CA ILE A 54 5.70 -3.06 -6.59
C ILE A 54 5.98 -4.07 -5.47
N ASN A 55 7.07 -3.83 -4.75
CA ASN A 55 7.52 -4.68 -3.65
C ASN A 55 7.14 -4.04 -2.32
N VAL A 56 6.47 -4.80 -1.46
CA VAL A 56 6.36 -4.45 -0.04
C VAL A 56 7.68 -4.83 0.61
N VAL A 57 8.37 -3.85 1.17
CA VAL A 57 9.72 -4.03 1.75
C VAL A 57 9.73 -3.87 3.27
N ASP A 58 8.59 -3.53 3.86
CA ASP A 58 8.38 -3.50 5.31
C ASP A 58 6.90 -3.39 5.64
N SER A 59 6.54 -3.82 6.85
CA SER A 59 5.23 -3.59 7.42
C SER A 59 5.33 -3.31 8.92
N LEU A 60 4.50 -2.40 9.41
CA LEU A 60 4.38 -2.07 10.82
C LEU A 60 2.90 -2.15 11.24
N SER A 61 2.64 -2.69 12.42
CA SER A 61 1.34 -2.64 13.08
C SER A 61 1.53 -2.13 14.51
N LEU A 62 0.80 -1.09 14.88
CA LEU A 62 0.83 -0.42 16.19
C LEU A 62 -0.57 -0.46 16.83
#